data_AF-I3E1J4-F1
#
_entry.id   AF-I3E1J4-F1
#
_cell.length_a   1.000
_cell.length_b   1.000
_cell.length_c   1.000
_cell.angle_alpha   90.00
_cell.angle_beta   90.00
_cell.angle_gamma   90.00
#
_symmetry.space_group_name_H-M   'P 1'
#
loop_
_entity.id
_entity.type
_entity.pdbx_description
1 polymer ?
#
loop_
_entity_poly.entity_id
_entity_poly.type
_entity_poly.pdbx_seq_one_letter_code
_entity_poly.pdbx_strand_id
1 'polypeptide(L)'
;MDGDQYKKISKGRLTSESGESASYAVVGQKFQFDPTEAVTLDGKTVVEGVDKQIILAIFPGATSKSSDEKVFVVNASGQITPVSPGKANLTVTWNEEDYVLPIEVKSASAVQSFDLAQGKDKVYFNKNTSFDALVDAGYFTAKDQYGAEADLKNSDVQLYTSNESVFTVSGENITLTGKDGDTASLIVKINGNVKPFPVVIDTTSPVKRNN
;
A
#
# COMPACT_ATOMS: atom_id res chain seq x y z
N MET A 1 -29.86 15.06 -30.12
CA MET A 1 -29.22 14.13 -29.17
C MET A 1 -27.97 14.84 -28.67
N ASP A 2 -27.78 14.88 -27.37
CA ASP A 2 -26.70 15.62 -26.72
C ASP A 2 -25.38 14.86 -26.96
N GLY A 3 -24.56 15.34 -27.91
CA GLY A 3 -23.40 14.62 -28.45
C GLY A 3 -22.27 14.40 -27.43
N ASP A 4 -22.30 15.14 -26.31
CA ASP A 4 -21.32 15.06 -25.24
C ASP A 4 -21.57 13.90 -24.25
N GLN A 5 -22.66 13.15 -24.39
CA GLN A 5 -22.94 11.99 -23.55
C GLN A 5 -22.01 10.82 -23.87
N TYR A 6 -21.54 10.14 -22.84
CA TYR A 6 -20.71 8.94 -23.00
C TYR A 6 -21.51 7.76 -23.56
N LYS A 7 -20.85 6.98 -24.41
CA LYS A 7 -21.33 5.71 -24.97
C LYS A 7 -20.72 4.51 -24.26
N LYS A 8 -19.39 4.53 -24.06
CA LYS A 8 -18.65 3.42 -23.44
C LYS A 8 -17.35 3.85 -22.81
N ILE A 9 -16.85 3.02 -21.88
CA ILE A 9 -15.48 3.05 -21.38
C ILE A 9 -14.59 2.36 -22.42
N SER A 10 -13.49 2.99 -22.83
CA SER A 10 -12.57 2.41 -23.83
C SER A 10 -11.22 2.00 -23.25
N LYS A 11 -10.78 2.64 -22.16
CA LYS A 11 -9.58 2.26 -21.40
C LYS A 11 -9.74 2.54 -19.92
N GLY A 12 -9.00 1.80 -19.10
CA GLY A 12 -8.80 2.10 -17.70
C GLY A 12 -7.47 1.54 -17.21
N ARG A 13 -7.16 1.84 -15.95
CA ARG A 13 -5.96 1.39 -15.25
C ARG A 13 -6.31 0.85 -13.87
N LEU A 14 -5.36 0.14 -13.30
CA LEU A 14 -5.35 -0.18 -11.89
C LEU A 14 -4.58 0.93 -11.15
N THR A 15 -5.08 1.39 -10.02
CA THR A 15 -4.39 2.32 -9.12
C THR A 15 -4.31 1.77 -7.70
N SER A 16 -3.22 2.06 -7.01
CA SER A 16 -3.04 1.75 -5.58
C SER A 16 -3.87 2.70 -4.70
N GLU A 17 -3.97 2.43 -3.40
CA GLU A 17 -4.57 3.37 -2.43
C GLU A 17 -3.88 4.75 -2.41
N SER A 18 -2.59 4.83 -2.80
CA SER A 18 -1.87 6.09 -2.95
C SER A 18 -2.20 6.87 -4.24
N GLY A 19 -3.01 6.30 -5.13
CA GLY A 19 -3.40 6.89 -6.41
C GLY A 19 -2.38 6.70 -7.54
N GLU A 20 -1.34 5.90 -7.33
CA GLU A 20 -0.33 5.61 -8.35
C GLU A 20 -0.81 4.51 -9.30
N SER A 21 -0.44 4.60 -10.58
CA SER A 21 -0.75 3.56 -11.56
C SER A 21 0.01 2.27 -11.24
N ALA A 22 -0.71 1.15 -11.20
CA ALA A 22 -0.17 -0.16 -10.90
C ALA A 22 -0.28 -1.10 -12.12
N SER A 23 0.80 -1.85 -12.39
CA SER A 23 0.82 -2.85 -13.48
C SER A 23 0.32 -4.24 -13.05
N TYR A 24 0.18 -4.46 -11.74
CA TYR A 24 -0.28 -5.70 -11.12
C TYR A 24 -0.90 -5.38 -9.76
N ALA A 25 -1.69 -6.30 -9.22
CA ALA A 25 -2.24 -6.21 -7.88
C ALA A 25 -1.47 -7.13 -6.91
N VAL A 26 -1.52 -6.84 -5.61
CA VAL A 26 -0.81 -7.60 -4.57
C VAL A 26 -1.80 -8.01 -3.48
N VAL A 27 -1.76 -9.27 -3.05
CA VAL A 27 -2.59 -9.77 -1.93
C VAL A 27 -2.34 -8.93 -0.67
N GLY A 28 -3.41 -8.56 0.03
CA GLY A 28 -3.35 -7.75 1.25
C GLY A 28 -3.38 -6.22 1.02
N GLN A 29 -3.21 -5.76 -0.22
CA GLN A 29 -3.41 -4.35 -0.59
C GLN A 29 -4.77 -4.16 -1.27
N LYS A 30 -5.28 -2.93 -1.28
CA LYS A 30 -6.46 -2.57 -2.07
C LYS A 30 -6.05 -1.77 -3.30
N PHE A 31 -6.82 -1.94 -4.35
CA PHE A 31 -6.64 -1.22 -5.60
C PHE A 31 -7.96 -0.67 -6.07
N GLN A 32 -7.91 0.27 -7.00
CA GLN A 32 -9.07 0.87 -7.63
C GLN A 32 -8.96 0.70 -9.15
N PHE A 33 -10.08 0.38 -9.79
CA PHE A 33 -10.21 0.56 -11.23
C PHE A 33 -10.54 2.00 -11.54
N ASP A 34 -9.69 2.65 -12.34
CA ASP A 34 -9.89 4.00 -12.83
C ASP A 34 -10.04 4.00 -14.35
N PRO A 35 -11.21 4.39 -14.89
CA PRO A 35 -11.34 4.68 -16.31
C PRO A 35 -10.37 5.80 -16.72
N THR A 36 -9.74 5.68 -17.88
CA THR A 36 -8.78 6.69 -18.40
C THR A 36 -9.20 7.23 -19.76
N GLU A 37 -10.01 6.48 -20.49
CA GLU A 37 -10.59 6.91 -21.75
C GLU A 37 -12.03 6.42 -21.89
N ALA A 38 -12.88 7.25 -22.48
CA ALA A 38 -14.25 6.93 -22.84
C ALA A 38 -14.60 7.48 -24.22
N VAL A 39 -15.59 6.90 -24.88
CA VAL A 39 -16.09 7.35 -26.19
C VAL A 39 -17.50 7.88 -26.02
N THR A 40 -17.82 9.03 -26.61
CA THR A 40 -19.15 9.65 -26.61
C THR A 40 -20.09 9.05 -27.68
N LEU A 41 -21.38 9.37 -27.61
CA LEU A 41 -22.39 8.88 -28.55
C LEU A 41 -22.11 9.30 -30.00
N ASP A 42 -21.46 10.46 -30.21
CA ASP A 42 -21.01 10.94 -31.52
C ASP A 42 -19.70 10.29 -32.00
N GLY A 43 -19.10 9.41 -31.20
CA GLY A 43 -17.88 8.67 -31.52
C GLY A 43 -16.58 9.38 -31.15
N LYS A 44 -16.61 10.52 -30.46
CA LYS A 44 -15.41 11.22 -30.00
C LYS A 44 -14.77 10.52 -28.79
N THR A 45 -13.47 10.31 -28.85
CA THR A 45 -12.69 9.81 -27.70
C THR A 45 -12.38 10.96 -26.75
N VAL A 46 -12.63 10.74 -25.46
CA VAL A 46 -12.28 11.62 -24.35
C VAL A 46 -11.25 10.88 -23.50
N VAL A 47 -10.11 11.52 -23.27
CA VAL A 47 -9.05 11.05 -22.38
C VAL A 47 -9.12 11.85 -21.07
N GLU A 48 -8.83 11.21 -19.95
CA GLU A 48 -8.75 11.89 -18.65
C GLU A 48 -7.71 13.04 -18.66
N GLY A 49 -7.94 14.04 -17.83
CA GLY A 49 -7.01 15.15 -17.62
C GLY A 49 -7.41 16.01 -16.42
N VAL A 50 -6.60 17.01 -16.11
CA VAL A 50 -6.79 17.90 -14.94
C VAL A 50 -8.18 18.54 -14.94
N ASP A 51 -8.65 18.97 -16.11
CA ASP A 51 -9.95 19.64 -16.26
C ASP A 51 -11.11 18.66 -16.51
N LYS A 52 -10.82 17.37 -16.68
CA LYS A 52 -11.81 16.35 -17.04
C LYS A 52 -11.43 14.99 -16.49
N GLN A 53 -11.93 14.70 -15.29
CA GLN A 53 -11.80 13.37 -14.70
C GLN A 53 -12.80 12.40 -15.33
N ILE A 54 -12.37 11.18 -15.59
CA ILE A 54 -13.22 10.07 -16.02
C ILE A 54 -13.21 9.05 -14.88
N ILE A 55 -14.19 9.10 -13.99
CA ILE A 55 -14.29 8.20 -12.83
C ILE A 55 -15.45 7.23 -13.01
N LEU A 56 -15.41 6.06 -12.36
CA LEU A 56 -16.50 5.09 -12.50
C LEU A 56 -17.87 5.67 -12.10
N ALA A 57 -17.90 6.59 -11.13
CA ALA A 57 -19.12 7.23 -10.63
C ALA A 57 -19.89 8.06 -11.69
N ILE A 58 -19.24 8.52 -12.77
CA ILE A 58 -19.93 9.23 -13.86
C ILE A 58 -20.60 8.29 -14.87
N PHE A 59 -20.47 6.97 -14.68
CA PHE A 59 -21.13 5.92 -15.46
C PHE A 59 -22.19 5.22 -14.61
N PRO A 60 -23.39 5.82 -14.42
CA PRO A 60 -24.40 5.26 -13.55
C PRO A 60 -24.84 3.87 -14.05
N GLY A 61 -24.93 2.92 -13.13
CA GLY A 61 -25.30 1.53 -13.45
C GLY A 61 -24.18 0.68 -14.03
N ALA A 62 -22.94 1.19 -14.10
CA ALA A 62 -21.79 0.36 -14.47
C ALA A 62 -21.63 -0.79 -13.46
N THR A 63 -21.39 -1.99 -13.97
CA THR A 63 -21.14 -3.17 -13.15
C THR A 63 -19.76 -3.73 -13.43
N SER A 64 -19.08 -4.17 -12.38
CA SER A 64 -17.74 -4.76 -12.47
C SER A 64 -17.77 -6.21 -11.98
N LYS A 65 -17.05 -7.08 -12.67
CA LYS A 65 -16.94 -8.50 -12.31
C LYS A 65 -15.53 -9.04 -12.56
N SER A 66 -15.07 -9.91 -11.68
CA SER A 66 -13.87 -10.71 -11.89
C SER A 66 -14.19 -11.99 -12.67
N SER A 67 -13.31 -12.39 -13.59
CA SER A 67 -13.39 -13.70 -14.22
C SER A 67 -13.08 -14.85 -13.26
N ASP A 68 -12.35 -14.60 -12.17
CA ASP A 68 -12.04 -15.57 -11.12
C ASP A 68 -11.96 -14.89 -9.75
N GLU A 69 -13.02 -15.06 -8.94
CA GLU A 69 -13.12 -14.50 -7.59
C GLU A 69 -12.14 -15.13 -6.60
N LYS A 70 -11.52 -16.27 -6.92
CA LYS A 70 -10.44 -16.83 -6.12
C LYS A 70 -9.14 -16.06 -6.30
N VAL A 71 -8.98 -15.32 -7.40
CA VAL A 71 -7.80 -14.49 -7.69
C VAL A 71 -8.00 -13.08 -7.14
N PHE A 72 -9.12 -12.43 -7.45
CA PHE A 72 -9.52 -11.15 -6.84
C PHE A 72 -11.03 -10.95 -6.88
N VAL A 73 -11.54 -10.14 -5.95
CA VAL A 73 -12.93 -9.66 -5.95
C VAL A 73 -12.96 -8.16 -6.26
N VAL A 74 -14.04 -7.70 -6.87
CA VAL A 74 -14.29 -6.28 -7.16
C VAL A 74 -15.67 -5.89 -6.62
N ASN A 75 -15.78 -4.73 -6.00
CA ASN A 75 -17.06 -4.23 -5.50
C ASN A 75 -17.74 -3.28 -6.51
N ALA A 76 -18.94 -2.79 -6.16
CA ALA A 76 -19.72 -1.90 -7.02
C ALA A 76 -19.05 -0.53 -7.29
N SER A 77 -18.11 -0.08 -6.46
CA SER A 77 -17.36 1.16 -6.69
C SER A 77 -16.10 0.95 -7.55
N GLY A 78 -15.83 -0.28 -8.00
CA GLY A 78 -14.61 -0.62 -8.74
C GLY A 78 -13.37 -0.84 -7.86
N GLN A 79 -13.56 -0.93 -6.53
CA GLN A 79 -12.46 -1.30 -5.62
C GLN A 79 -12.17 -2.79 -5.76
N ILE A 80 -10.91 -3.12 -5.96
CA ILE A 80 -10.39 -4.46 -6.19
C ILE A 80 -9.66 -4.91 -4.93
N THR A 81 -10.05 -6.08 -4.43
CA THR A 81 -9.38 -6.76 -3.31
C THR A 81 -8.77 -8.06 -3.83
N PRO A 82 -7.44 -8.14 -3.96
CA PRO A 82 -6.78 -9.36 -4.40
C PRO A 82 -6.84 -10.44 -3.32
N VAL A 83 -7.15 -11.66 -3.74
CA VAL A 83 -7.41 -12.81 -2.86
C VAL A 83 -6.24 -13.79 -2.91
N SER A 84 -5.79 -14.17 -4.11
CA SER A 84 -4.67 -15.10 -4.27
C SER A 84 -3.89 -14.84 -5.56
N PRO A 85 -2.62 -15.28 -5.63
CA PRO A 85 -1.79 -15.08 -6.81
C PRO A 85 -2.37 -15.78 -8.03
N GLY A 86 -2.37 -15.10 -9.17
CA GLY A 86 -2.94 -15.62 -10.41
C GLY A 86 -3.18 -14.53 -11.45
N LYS A 87 -3.81 -14.92 -12.56
CA LYS A 87 -4.23 -13.98 -13.60
C LYS A 87 -5.74 -14.10 -13.76
N ALA A 88 -6.43 -12.98 -13.74
CA ALA A 88 -7.86 -12.90 -13.97
C ALA A 88 -8.19 -11.59 -14.69
N ASN A 89 -9.33 -11.56 -15.37
CA ASN A 89 -9.80 -10.39 -16.09
C ASN A 89 -10.85 -9.66 -15.26
N LEU A 90 -10.70 -8.34 -15.16
CA LEU A 90 -11.78 -7.46 -14.73
C LEU A 90 -12.62 -7.10 -15.96
N THR A 91 -13.90 -7.41 -15.91
CA THR A 91 -14.88 -6.95 -16.90
C THR A 91 -15.72 -5.85 -16.28
N VAL A 92 -15.73 -4.69 -16.93
CA VAL A 92 -16.60 -3.55 -16.58
C VAL A 92 -17.61 -3.37 -17.71
N THR A 93 -18.89 -3.56 -17.38
CA THR A 93 -20.00 -3.46 -18.32
C THR A 93 -20.76 -2.17 -18.06
N TRP A 94 -20.97 -1.38 -19.10
CA TRP A 94 -21.82 -0.19 -19.05
C TRP A 94 -22.49 0.04 -20.41
N ASN A 95 -23.80 0.30 -20.43
CA ASN A 95 -24.60 0.43 -21.65
C ASN A 95 -24.40 -0.74 -22.65
N GLU A 96 -24.38 -1.98 -22.15
CA GLU A 96 -24.19 -3.21 -22.95
C GLU A 96 -22.81 -3.32 -23.64
N GLU A 97 -21.88 -2.42 -23.34
CA GLU A 97 -20.50 -2.45 -23.82
C GLU A 97 -19.57 -2.90 -22.69
N ASP A 98 -18.70 -3.86 -23.03
CA ASP A 98 -17.73 -4.42 -22.10
C ASP A 98 -16.35 -3.82 -22.32
N TYR A 99 -15.71 -3.42 -21.23
CA TYR A 99 -14.27 -3.17 -21.16
C TYR A 99 -13.61 -4.27 -20.33
N VAL A 100 -12.53 -4.84 -20.85
CA VAL A 100 -11.78 -5.92 -20.19
C VAL A 100 -10.37 -5.45 -19.87
N LEU A 101 -10.02 -5.50 -18.58
CA LEU A 101 -8.67 -5.23 -18.07
C LEU A 101 -8.06 -6.52 -17.53
N PRO A 102 -6.98 -7.06 -18.13
CA PRO A 102 -6.26 -8.18 -17.55
C PRO A 102 -5.50 -7.74 -16.29
N ILE A 103 -5.69 -8.46 -15.19
CA ILE A 103 -5.04 -8.20 -13.90
C ILE A 103 -4.19 -9.43 -13.53
N GLU A 104 -2.92 -9.20 -13.28
CA GLU A 104 -2.04 -10.15 -12.61
C GLU A 104 -2.05 -9.84 -11.11
N VAL A 105 -2.45 -10.81 -10.29
CA VAL A 105 -2.31 -10.77 -8.84
C VAL A 105 -1.05 -11.52 -8.45
N LYS A 106 -0.23 -10.87 -7.63
CA LYS A 106 0.97 -11.46 -7.04
C LYS A 106 0.74 -11.73 -5.55
N SER A 107 1.47 -12.70 -5.02
CA SER A 107 1.51 -12.94 -3.57
C SER A 107 1.91 -11.67 -2.84
N ALA A 108 1.37 -11.48 -1.64
CA ALA A 108 2.04 -10.66 -0.65
C ALA A 108 3.44 -11.26 -0.47
N SER A 109 4.44 -10.60 -1.04
CA SER A 109 5.80 -11.11 -0.98
C SER A 109 6.40 -10.75 0.36
N ALA A 110 7.18 -11.69 0.91
CA ALA A 110 7.98 -11.44 2.09
C ALA A 110 8.84 -10.18 1.88
N VAL A 111 9.02 -9.39 2.93
CA VAL A 111 9.83 -8.16 2.90
C VAL A 111 11.20 -8.46 2.26
N GLN A 112 11.50 -7.80 1.14
CA GLN A 112 12.76 -7.93 0.40
C GLN A 112 13.76 -6.85 0.81
N SER A 113 13.25 -5.65 1.07
CA SER A 113 14.03 -4.55 1.62
C SER A 113 13.19 -3.73 2.58
N PHE A 114 13.84 -3.08 3.53
CA PHE A 114 13.20 -2.16 4.47
C PHE A 114 14.17 -1.03 4.79
N ASP A 115 13.64 0.14 5.12
CA ASP A 115 14.43 1.31 5.50
C ASP A 115 13.62 2.26 6.37
N LEU A 116 14.25 3.33 6.84
CA LEU A 116 13.52 4.44 7.45
C LEU A 116 12.62 5.14 6.42
N ALA A 117 11.44 5.55 6.86
CA ALA A 117 10.53 6.33 6.04
C ALA A 117 11.14 7.68 5.67
N GLN A 118 10.68 8.26 4.55
CA GLN A 118 11.16 9.56 4.09
C GLN A 118 11.05 10.62 5.18
N GLY A 119 12.14 11.37 5.41
CA GLY A 119 12.22 12.40 6.45
C GLY A 119 12.58 11.88 7.85
N LYS A 120 12.79 10.56 8.01
CA LYS A 120 13.35 9.98 9.23
C LYS A 120 14.83 9.66 9.02
N ASP A 121 15.69 10.14 9.91
CA ASP A 121 17.12 9.81 9.97
C ASP A 121 17.47 8.93 11.18
N LYS A 122 16.60 8.92 12.19
CA LYS A 122 16.74 8.20 13.45
C LYS A 122 15.40 7.67 13.95
N VAL A 123 15.46 6.68 14.83
CA VAL A 123 14.30 6.12 15.54
C VAL A 123 14.25 6.71 16.95
N TYR A 124 13.10 7.26 17.35
CA TYR A 124 12.95 7.86 18.67
C TYR A 124 12.23 6.89 19.60
N PHE A 125 12.86 6.57 20.72
CA PHE A 125 12.29 5.68 21.72
C PHE A 125 11.68 6.45 22.88
N ASN A 126 10.56 5.96 23.39
CA ASN A 126 9.87 6.42 24.59
C ASN A 126 9.54 5.22 25.51
N LYS A 127 8.93 5.50 26.66
CA LYS A 127 8.72 4.50 27.74
C LYS A 127 7.87 3.28 27.35
N ASN A 128 7.21 3.28 26.18
CA ASN A 128 6.36 2.18 25.69
C ASN A 128 6.66 1.80 24.23
N THR A 129 7.90 1.97 23.76
CA THR A 129 8.22 1.61 22.38
C THR A 129 8.21 0.09 22.18
N SER A 130 7.47 -0.37 21.18
CA SER A 130 7.60 -1.68 20.56
C SER A 130 7.88 -1.50 19.07
N PHE A 131 8.35 -2.54 18.38
CA PHE A 131 8.53 -2.46 16.94
C PHE A 131 7.23 -2.17 16.20
N ASP A 132 6.13 -2.82 16.58
CA ASP A 132 4.79 -2.52 16.07
C ASP A 132 4.40 -1.05 16.23
N ALA A 133 4.65 -0.45 17.39
CA ALA A 133 4.37 0.96 17.62
C ALA A 133 5.22 1.89 16.73
N LEU A 134 6.44 1.48 16.37
CA LEU A 134 7.29 2.22 15.44
C LEU A 134 6.79 2.10 14.00
N VAL A 135 6.33 0.91 13.60
CA VAL A 135 5.69 0.69 12.30
C VAL A 135 4.41 1.54 12.19
N ASP A 136 3.56 1.53 13.22
CA ASP A 136 2.34 2.35 13.28
C ASP A 136 2.63 3.85 13.28
N ALA A 137 3.75 4.27 13.88
CA ALA A 137 4.22 5.65 13.85
C ALA A 137 4.94 6.03 12.53
N GLY A 138 4.94 5.13 11.53
CA GLY A 138 5.52 5.36 10.21
C GLY A 138 7.03 5.57 10.24
N TYR A 139 7.77 4.92 11.15
CA TYR A 139 9.24 4.99 11.14
C TYR A 139 9.86 4.20 10.00
N PHE A 140 9.21 3.12 9.58
CA PHE A 140 9.76 2.18 8.61
C PHE A 140 8.91 2.11 7.37
N THR A 141 9.57 1.89 6.24
CA THR A 141 8.94 1.43 5.00
C THR A 141 9.58 0.11 4.61
N ALA A 142 8.81 -0.74 3.94
CA ALA A 142 9.33 -1.97 3.38
C ALA A 142 8.83 -2.13 1.96
N LYS A 143 9.68 -2.73 1.13
CA LYS A 143 9.36 -3.11 -0.24
C LYS A 143 9.53 -4.61 -0.42
N ASP A 144 8.63 -5.18 -1.20
CA ASP A 144 8.73 -6.56 -1.64
C ASP A 144 9.72 -6.72 -2.81
N GLN A 145 9.87 -7.94 -3.32
CA GLN A 145 10.77 -8.24 -4.44
C GLN A 145 10.38 -7.54 -5.76
N TYR A 146 9.19 -6.95 -5.84
CA TYR A 146 8.69 -6.23 -7.01
C TYR A 146 8.70 -4.71 -6.81
N GLY A 147 9.15 -4.21 -5.65
CA GLY A 147 9.18 -2.79 -5.32
C GLY A 147 7.86 -2.23 -4.81
N ALA A 148 6.84 -3.07 -4.60
CA ALA A 148 5.58 -2.68 -3.98
C ALA A 148 5.73 -2.62 -2.45
N GLU A 149 4.84 -1.91 -1.76
CA GLU A 149 4.88 -1.83 -0.30
C GLU A 149 4.65 -3.20 0.35
N ALA A 150 5.52 -3.56 1.29
CA ALA A 150 5.43 -4.81 2.03
C ALA A 150 4.98 -4.55 3.47
N ASP A 151 4.20 -5.48 4.01
CA ASP A 151 3.76 -5.41 5.40
C ASP A 151 4.85 -5.93 6.36
N LEU A 152 5.30 -5.03 7.24
CA LEU A 152 6.30 -5.33 8.26
C LEU A 152 5.73 -6.14 9.44
N LYS A 153 4.44 -5.98 9.77
CA LYS A 153 3.82 -6.60 10.96
C LYS A 153 3.61 -8.11 10.81
N ASN A 154 3.45 -8.56 9.58
CA ASN A 154 3.29 -9.98 9.26
C ASN A 154 4.62 -10.67 8.88
N SER A 155 5.76 -10.01 9.11
CA SER A 155 7.09 -10.57 8.84
C SER A 155 7.70 -11.20 10.09
N ASP A 156 8.58 -12.20 9.91
CA ASP A 156 9.41 -12.73 11.01
C ASP A 156 10.50 -11.71 11.36
N VAL A 157 10.20 -10.81 12.30
CA VAL A 157 11.08 -9.73 12.74
C VAL A 157 11.92 -10.20 13.92
N GLN A 158 13.23 -10.08 13.77
CA GLN A 158 14.19 -10.28 14.86
C GLN A 158 14.87 -8.95 15.17
N LEU A 159 14.86 -8.56 16.45
CA LEU A 159 15.40 -7.29 16.91
C LEU A 159 16.59 -7.50 17.84
N TYR A 160 17.58 -6.64 17.69
CA TYR A 160 18.75 -6.61 18.55
C TYR A 160 19.12 -5.16 18.88
N THR A 161 19.89 -4.99 19.95
CA THR A 161 20.48 -3.71 20.33
C THR A 161 21.97 -3.74 20.05
N SER A 162 22.53 -2.62 19.61
CA SER A 162 23.99 -2.46 19.57
C SER A 162 24.59 -2.17 20.95
N ASN A 163 23.78 -1.79 21.94
CA ASN A 163 24.23 -1.42 23.28
C ASN A 163 23.11 -1.62 24.32
N GLU A 164 23.21 -2.69 25.09
CA GLU A 164 22.25 -3.04 26.15
C GLU A 164 22.22 -2.04 27.32
N SER A 165 23.25 -1.20 27.47
CA SER A 165 23.26 -0.12 28.47
C SER A 165 22.28 1.02 28.13
N VAL A 166 21.80 1.07 26.88
CA VAL A 166 20.87 2.10 26.38
C VAL A 166 19.45 1.55 26.29
N PHE A 167 19.30 0.35 25.72
CA PHE A 167 18.03 -0.36 25.71
C PHE A 167 18.25 -1.86 25.49
N THR A 168 17.30 -2.66 25.95
CA THR A 168 17.25 -4.10 25.68
C THR A 168 16.03 -4.42 24.82
N VAL A 169 16.06 -5.60 24.18
CA VAL A 169 14.97 -6.07 23.34
C VAL A 169 14.55 -7.47 23.78
N SER A 170 13.24 -7.71 23.89
CA SER A 170 12.67 -9.01 24.22
C SER A 170 11.47 -9.28 23.32
N GLY A 171 11.67 -10.15 22.32
CA GLY A 171 10.75 -10.25 21.19
C GLY A 171 10.68 -8.91 20.45
N GLU A 172 9.49 -8.34 20.35
CA GLU A 172 9.25 -7.03 19.73
C GLU A 172 9.23 -5.86 20.73
N ASN A 173 9.33 -6.16 22.04
CA ASN A 173 9.29 -5.15 23.09
C ASN A 173 10.66 -4.55 23.31
N ILE A 174 10.71 -3.22 23.36
CA ILE A 174 11.94 -2.45 23.59
C ILE A 174 11.87 -1.83 24.98
N THR A 175 12.83 -2.14 25.84
CA THR A 175 12.91 -1.60 27.20
C THR A 175 14.09 -0.65 27.33
N LEU A 176 13.82 0.61 27.72
CA LEU A 176 14.85 1.62 27.87
C LEU A 176 15.59 1.47 29.20
N THR A 177 16.91 1.51 29.15
CA THR A 177 17.83 1.44 30.30
C THR A 177 18.72 2.67 30.42
N GLY A 178 18.97 3.36 29.30
CA GLY A 178 19.74 4.59 29.22
C GLY A 178 18.94 5.86 29.46
N LYS A 179 19.62 7.00 29.33
CA LYS A 179 19.10 8.36 29.52
C LYS A 179 19.11 9.16 28.22
N ASP A 180 18.49 10.34 28.25
CA ASP A 180 18.53 11.29 27.14
C ASP A 180 19.98 11.64 26.75
N GLY A 181 20.26 11.62 25.45
CA GLY A 181 21.59 11.80 24.88
C GLY A 181 22.43 10.52 24.72
N ASP A 182 22.02 9.37 25.29
CA ASP A 182 22.70 8.10 25.04
C ASP A 182 22.47 7.62 23.60
N THR A 183 23.48 6.99 23.00
CA THR A 183 23.45 6.55 21.60
C THR A 183 23.53 5.03 21.48
N ALA A 184 22.70 4.48 20.58
CA ALA A 184 22.72 3.09 20.20
C ALA A 184 22.10 2.93 18.81
N SER A 185 22.04 1.69 18.32
CA SER A 185 21.32 1.32 17.11
C SER A 185 20.35 0.18 17.38
N LEU A 186 19.13 0.31 16.86
CA LEU A 186 18.18 -0.78 16.72
C LEU A 186 18.58 -1.58 15.47
N ILE A 187 19.00 -2.83 15.68
CA ILE A 187 19.33 -3.73 14.59
C ILE A 187 18.07 -4.53 14.29
N VAL A 188 17.51 -4.33 13.11
CA VAL A 188 16.33 -5.03 12.63
C VAL A 188 16.78 -6.08 11.63
N LYS A 189 16.30 -7.30 11.79
CA LYS A 189 16.52 -8.42 10.88
C LYS A 189 15.20 -8.98 10.40
N ILE A 190 15.01 -8.99 9.08
CA ILE A 190 13.80 -9.50 8.42
C ILE A 190 14.23 -10.30 7.19
N ASN A 191 13.80 -11.56 7.09
CA ASN A 191 14.11 -12.44 5.96
C ASN A 191 15.61 -12.49 5.59
N GLY A 192 16.49 -12.44 6.60
CA GLY A 192 17.95 -12.44 6.41
C GLY A 192 18.57 -11.08 6.09
N ASN A 193 17.77 -10.06 5.76
CA ASN A 193 18.24 -8.68 5.63
C ASN A 193 18.43 -8.08 7.02
N VAL A 194 19.63 -7.58 7.31
CA VAL A 194 19.99 -6.99 8.60
C VAL A 194 20.34 -5.52 8.39
N LYS A 195 19.67 -4.60 9.09
CA LYS A 195 20.01 -3.17 9.05
C LYS A 195 20.05 -2.56 10.46
N PRO A 196 21.10 -1.79 10.78
CA PRO A 196 21.14 -0.96 11.97
C PRO A 196 20.46 0.40 11.71
N PHE A 197 19.64 0.85 12.64
CA PHE A 197 19.05 2.18 12.64
C PHE A 197 19.46 2.96 13.88
N PRO A 198 20.02 4.17 13.76
CA PRO A 198 20.42 4.95 14.92
C PRO A 198 19.18 5.32 15.76
N VAL A 199 19.30 5.17 17.07
CA VAL A 199 18.23 5.50 18.03
C VAL A 199 18.57 6.73 18.85
N VAL A 200 17.53 7.44 19.27
CA VAL A 200 17.59 8.51 20.28
C VAL A 200 16.58 8.19 21.35
N ILE A 201 17.00 8.21 22.61
CA ILE A 201 16.07 8.16 23.75
C ILE A 201 15.46 9.55 23.89
N ASP A 202 14.16 9.68 23.67
CA ASP A 202 13.43 10.92 23.93
C ASP A 202 12.31 10.63 24.93
N THR A 203 12.62 10.84 26.21
CA THR A 203 11.65 10.69 27.31
C THR A 203 10.73 11.91 27.48
N THR A 204 10.91 12.95 26.65
CA THR A 204 10.22 14.24 26.76
C THR A 204 9.15 14.46 25.69
N SER A 205 9.21 13.72 24.57
CA SER A 205 8.18 13.73 23.53
C SER A 205 6.81 13.28 24.09
N PRO A 206 5.73 14.07 23.93
CA PRO A 206 4.43 13.76 24.50
C PRO A 206 3.85 12.47 23.89
N VAL A 207 3.21 11.65 24.73
CA VAL A 207 2.41 10.50 24.31
C VAL A 207 1.29 11.02 23.39
N LYS A 208 1.47 10.90 22.06
CA LYS A 208 0.33 11.06 21.14
C LYS A 208 -0.58 9.85 21.34
N ARG A 209 -1.53 9.98 22.28
CA ARG A 209 -2.77 9.22 22.21
C ARG A 209 -3.48 9.72 20.96
N ASN A 210 -3.58 8.87 19.95
CA ASN A 210 -4.52 9.12 18.87
C ASN A 210 -5.92 9.15 19.53
N ASN A 211 -6.57 10.31 19.44
CA ASN A 211 -8.02 10.42 19.62
C ASN A 211 -8.72 9.71 18.46
#